data_AF-A0A7X6VW85-F1
#
_entry.id   AF-A0A7X6VW85-F1
#
_cell.length_a   1.000
_cell.length_b   1.000
_cell.length_c   1.000
_cell.angle_alpha   90.00
_cell.angle_beta   90.00
_cell.angle_gamma   90.00
#
_symmetry.space_group_name_H-M   'P 1'
#
loop_
_entity.id
_entity.type
_entity.pdbx_description
1 polymer ?
#
loop_
_entity_poly.entity_id
_entity_poly.type
_entity_poly.pdbx_seq_one_letter_code
_entity_poly.pdbx_strand_id
1 'polypeptide(L)' 'MKILNYKDICRQVQEIARETGKFIRNERKTLSDRDVELKGSASLVTYVDKTAERKIVEALKKIIPESGFITEEGT' A
#
# COMPACT_ATOMS: atom_id res chain seq x y z
N MET A 1 6.68 -18.37 -20.47
CA MET A 1 6.97 -17.56 -19.27
C MET A 1 7.32 -16.15 -19.74
N LYS A 2 6.62 -15.11 -19.27
CA LYS A 2 6.92 -13.72 -19.67
C LYS A 2 8.25 -13.32 -19.03
N ILE A 3 9.18 -12.79 -19.82
CA ILE A 3 10.47 -12.31 -19.29
C ILE A 3 10.18 -11.04 -18.49
N LEU A 4 10.46 -11.06 -17.18
CA LEU A 4 10.29 -9.89 -16.31
C LEU A 4 11.48 -8.95 -16.49
N ASN A 5 11.20 -7.68 -16.79
CA ASN A 5 12.21 -6.63 -16.69
C ASN A 5 12.19 -6.05 -15.27
N TYR A 6 13.07 -6.55 -14.41
CA TYR A 6 13.15 -6.09 -13.02
C TYR A 6 13.49 -4.60 -12.90
N LYS A 7 14.24 -4.01 -13.84
CA LYS A 7 14.53 -2.57 -13.81
C LYS A 7 13.27 -1.74 -14.01
N ASP A 8 12.41 -2.13 -14.93
CA ASP A 8 11.14 -1.45 -15.18
C ASP A 8 10.15 -1.64 -14.03
N ILE A 9 10.06 -2.86 -13.50
CA ILE A 9 9.21 -3.17 -12.33
C ILE A 9 9.66 -2.33 -11.12
N CYS A 10 10.97 -2.27 -10.83
CA CYS A 10 11.50 -1.43 -9.76
C CYS A 10 11.12 0.05 -9.93
N ARG A 11 11.18 0.58 -11.16
CA ARG A 11 10.75 1.96 -11.42
C ARG A 11 9.26 2.16 -11.16
N GLN A 12 8.41 1.23 -11.60
CA GLN A 12 6.97 1.30 -11.39
C GLN A 12 6.60 1.17 -9.90
N VAL A 13 7.29 0.30 -9.15
CA VAL A 13 7.13 0.19 -7.69
C VAL A 13 7.47 1.52 -7.00
N GLN A 14 8.54 2.21 -7.43
CA GLN A 14 8.88 3.53 -6.89
C GLN A 14 7.79 4.57 -7.19
N GLU A 15 7.21 4.55 -8.39
CA GLU A 15 6.10 5.43 -8.77
C GLU A 15 4.87 5.18 -7.88
N ILE A 16 4.47 3.91 -7.71
CA ILE A 16 3.38 3.50 -6.82
C ILE A 16 3.63 3.97 -5.38
N ALA A 17 4.83 3.75 -4.85
CA ALA A 17 5.18 4.17 -3.49
C ALA A 17 5.09 5.70 -3.32
N ARG A 18 5.52 6.47 -4.33
CA ARG A 18 5.41 7.93 -4.32
C ARG A 18 3.96 8.40 -4.37
N GLU A 19 3.11 7.76 -5.17
CA GLU A 19 1.68 8.08 -5.27
C GLU A 19 0.94 7.76 -3.98
N THR A 20 1.16 6.56 -3.41
CA THR A 20 0.59 6.20 -2.11
C THR A 20 1.12 7.10 -0.99
N GLY A 21 2.40 7.48 -1.02
CA GLY A 21 2.96 8.46 -0.08
C GLY A 21 2.33 9.85 -0.19
N LYS A 22 1.95 10.29 -1.40
CA LYS A 22 1.17 11.54 -1.58
C LYS A 22 -0.22 11.42 -0.96
N PHE A 23 -0.89 10.28 -1.14
CA PHE A 23 -2.16 9.99 -0.49
C PHE A 23 -2.04 10.08 1.04
N ILE A 24 -1.10 9.34 1.66
CA ILE A 24 -0.87 9.36 3.11
C ILE A 24 -0.63 10.79 3.60
N ARG A 25 0.20 11.57 2.89
CA ARG A 25 0.49 12.97 3.25
C ARG A 25 -0.76 13.85 3.19
N ASN A 26 -1.67 13.60 2.25
CA ASN A 26 -2.91 14.36 2.14
C ASN A 26 -3.90 13.99 3.25
N GLU A 27 -4.10 12.70 3.51
CA GLU A 27 -4.99 12.22 4.57
C GLU A 27 -4.53 12.67 5.96
N ARG A 28 -3.22 12.82 6.19
CA ARG A 28 -2.69 13.38 7.44
C ARG A 28 -3.33 14.72 7.84
N LYS A 29 -3.85 15.51 6.89
CA LYS A 29 -4.50 16.80 7.18
C LYS A 29 -5.86 16.65 7.86
N THR A 30 -6.52 15.51 7.68
CA THR A 30 -7.88 15.23 8.18
C THR A 30 -7.90 14.06 9.16
N LEU A 31 -6.86 13.24 9.18
CA LEU A 31 -6.69 12.13 10.11
C LEU A 31 -6.67 12.62 11.56
N SER A 32 -7.37 11.91 12.43
CA SER A 32 -7.49 12.21 13.84
C SER A 32 -7.39 10.95 14.70
N ASP A 33 -7.24 11.11 16.01
CA ASP A 33 -7.18 9.99 16.96
C ASP A 33 -8.45 9.12 16.93
N ARG A 34 -9.58 9.65 16.45
CA ARG A 34 -10.85 8.90 16.31
C ARG A 34 -10.80 7.86 15.19
N ASP A 35 -9.87 8.01 14.26
CA ASP A 35 -9.69 7.12 13.12
C ASP A 35 -8.73 5.96 13.43
N VAL A 36 -8.16 5.96 14.64
CA VAL A 36 -7.23 4.92 15.11
C VAL A 36 -8.01 3.74 15.68
N GLU A 37 -7.78 2.57 15.12
CA GLU A 37 -8.29 1.29 15.59
C GLU A 37 -7.18 0.51 16.32
N LEU A 38 -7.54 -0.19 17.39
CA LEU A 38 -6.65 -1.11 18.11
C LEU A 38 -6.90 -2.55 17.64
N LYS A 39 -5.95 -3.15 16.90
CA LYS A 39 -6.01 -4.56 16.46
C LYS A 39 -5.53 -5.55 17.53
N GLY A 40 -4.80 -5.08 18.55
CA GLY A 40 -4.24 -5.88 19.63
C GLY A 40 -3.37 -5.05 20.57
N SER A 41 -2.70 -5.70 21.51
CA SER A 41 -1.75 -5.03 22.42
C SER A 41 -0.66 -4.32 21.61
N ALA A 42 -0.64 -2.98 21.68
CA ALA A 42 0.28 -2.12 20.94
C ALA A 42 0.20 -2.24 19.40
N SER A 43 -0.94 -2.68 18.84
CA SER A 43 -1.19 -2.68 17.40
C SER A 43 -2.26 -1.65 17.05
N LEU A 44 -1.83 -0.58 16.39
CA LEU A 44 -2.67 0.52 15.94
C LEU A 44 -2.76 0.50 14.43
N VAL A 45 -3.94 0.77 13.89
CA VAL A 45 -4.16 0.89 12.45
C VAL A 45 -5.18 2.00 12.18
N THR A 46 -5.08 2.65 11.04
CA THR A 46 -6.10 3.59 10.56
C THR A 46 -6.65 3.14 9.20
N TYR A 47 -7.73 3.78 8.75
CA TYR A 47 -8.19 3.61 7.38
C TYR A 47 -7.13 4.04 6.34
N VAL A 48 -6.20 4.93 6.73
CA VAL A 48 -5.11 5.39 5.87
C VAL A 48 -4.12 4.27 5.61
N ASP A 49 -3.74 3.50 6.63
CA ASP A 49 -2.86 2.34 6.51
C ASP A 49 -3.49 1.27 5.60
N LYS A 50 -4.72 0.86 5.91
CA LYS A 50 -5.49 -0.12 5.11
C LYS A 50 -5.66 0.34 3.65
N THR A 51 -5.91 1.62 3.42
CA THR A 51 -6.09 2.17 2.07
C THR A 51 -4.76 2.29 1.32
N ALA A 52 -3.68 2.63 2.01
CA ALA A 52 -2.34 2.68 1.43
C ALA A 52 -1.90 1.29 0.96
N GLU A 53 -2.08 0.27 1.80
CA GLU A 53 -1.80 -1.13 1.45
C GLU A 53 -2.62 -1.55 0.22
N ARG A 54 -3.94 -1.34 0.23
CA ARG A 54 -4.81 -1.63 -0.92
C ARG A 54 -4.35 -0.95 -2.21
N LYS A 55 -3.99 0.34 -2.14
CA LYS A 55 -3.50 1.09 -3.31
C LYS A 55 -2.23 0.45 -3.89
N ILE A 56 -1.31 0.02 -3.04
CA ILE A 56 -0.07 -0.63 -3.46
C ILE A 56 -0.39 -1.98 -4.10
N VAL A 57 -1.13 -2.85 -3.41
CA VAL A 57 -1.46 -4.21 -3.88
C VAL A 57 -2.21 -4.17 -5.21
N GLU A 58 -3.24 -3.34 -5.33
CA GLU A 58 -4.03 -3.24 -6.56
C GLU A 58 -3.23 -2.66 -7.74
N ALA A 59 -2.24 -1.80 -7.49
CA ALA A 59 -1.34 -1.33 -8.53
C ALA A 59 -0.34 -2.42 -8.94
N LEU A 60 0.22 -3.16 -7.99
CA LEU A 60 1.17 -4.24 -8.26
C LEU A 60 0.51 -5.43 -8.99
N LYS A 61 -0.74 -5.79 -8.65
CA LYS A 61 -1.52 -6.81 -9.37
C LYS A 61 -1.63 -6.53 -10.88
N LYS A 62 -1.62 -5.26 -11.29
CA LYS A 62 -1.64 -4.87 -12.72
C LYS A 62 -0.28 -5.06 -13.41
N ILE A 63 0.81 -5.01 -12.66
CA ILE A 63 2.19 -5.09 -13.17
C ILE A 63 2.66 -6.56 -13.21
N ILE A 64 2.40 -7.29 -12.14
CA ILE A 64 2.81 -8.69 -11.93
C ILE A 64 1.60 -9.55 -11.51
N PRO A 65 0.63 -9.78 -12.42
CA PRO A 65 -0.65 -10.41 -12.09
C PRO A 65 -0.53 -11.85 -11.56
N GLU A 66 0.55 -12.55 -11.90
CA GLU A 66 0.81 -13.93 -11.46
C GLU A 66 1.45 -14.00 -10.05
N SER A 67 1.70 -12.87 -9.40
CA SER A 67 2.34 -12.82 -8.08
C SER A 67 1.33 -12.75 -6.95
N GLY A 68 1.67 -13.38 -5.82
CA GLY A 68 1.01 -13.15 -4.54
C GLY A 68 1.60 -11.94 -3.81
N PHE A 69 0.83 -11.38 -2.88
CA PHE A 69 1.24 -10.25 -2.03
C PHE A 69 1.02 -10.64 -0.57
N ILE A 70 2.04 -10.44 0.26
CA ILE A 70 1.96 -10.64 1.71
C ILE A 70 1.85 -9.27 2.34
N THR A 71 0.80 -9.08 3.13
CA THR A 71 0.37 -7.80 3.65
C THR A 71 -0.03 -7.90 5.13
N GLU A 72 0.01 -6.79 5.86
CA GLU A 72 -0.29 -6.79 7.30
C GLU A 72 -1.80 -6.69 7.55
N GLU A 73 -2.51 -5.94 6.69
CA GLU A 73 -3.97 -5.74 6.80
C GLU A 73 -4.78 -6.77 6.00
N GLY A 74 -4.10 -7.69 5.32
CA GLY A 74 -4.72 -8.81 4.60
C GLY A 74 -5.33 -8.41 3.25
N THR A 75 -4.82 -7.34 2.62
CA THR A 75 -5.22 -6.92 1.27
C THR A 75 -4.51 -7.68 0.15
#